data_AF-A0A2S5W009-F1
#
_entry.id   AF-A0A2S5W009-F1
#
_cell.length_a   1.000
_cell.length_b   1.000
_cell.length_c   1.000
_cell.angle_alpha   90.00
_cell.angle_beta   90.00
_cell.angle_gamma   90.00
#
_symmetry.space_group_name_H-M   'P 1'
#
loop_
_entity.id
_entity.type
_entity.pdbx_description
1 polymer ?
#
loop_
_entity_poly.entity_id
_entity_poly.type
_entity_poly.pdbx_seq_one_letter_code
_entity_poly.pdbx_strand_id
1 'polypeptide(L)'
;MVTMPAESDSPAPDEPGAPGATASPADSADTDDAADFDSERRKQLLTAPKADENDAAPRIDVTEVGPHTTRIDVRDDAAYRPGI
;
A
#
# COMPACT_ATOMS: atom_id res chain seq x y z
N MET A 1 52.35 51.72 -1.59
CA MET A 1 51.37 51.75 -0.50
C MET A 1 50.12 51.08 -1.02
N VAL A 2 49.82 49.87 -0.55
CA VAL A 2 48.64 49.09 -0.97
C VAL A 2 47.55 49.27 0.08
N THR A 3 46.38 49.71 -0.39
CA THR A 3 45.10 49.74 0.32
C THR A 3 44.57 48.31 0.49
N MET A 4 44.12 47.96 1.69
CA MET A 4 43.09 46.92 1.95
C MET A 4 41.74 47.67 2.09
N PRO A 5 40.56 47.13 1.70
CA PRO A 5 39.92 46.06 2.50
C PRO A 5 38.90 45.13 1.77
N ALA A 6 38.46 44.12 2.55
CA ALA A 6 37.12 43.50 2.61
C ALA A 6 36.73 42.29 1.71
N GLU A 7 35.98 41.42 2.40
CA GLU A 7 34.95 40.47 1.96
C GLU A 7 35.26 38.96 1.77
N SER A 8 34.55 38.21 2.62
CA SER A 8 34.14 36.81 2.50
C SER A 8 33.62 36.46 1.12
N ASP A 9 33.96 35.25 0.64
CA ASP A 9 32.96 34.36 0.06
C ASP A 9 33.50 32.91 0.12
N SER A 10 32.90 32.09 0.98
CA SER A 10 33.10 30.64 0.95
C SER A 10 32.08 30.06 -0.02
N PRO A 11 32.48 29.31 -1.07
CA PRO A 11 31.50 28.69 -1.94
C PRO A 11 30.79 27.56 -1.17
N ALA A 12 29.48 27.71 -1.00
CA ALA A 12 28.61 26.66 -0.48
C ALA A 12 28.58 25.45 -1.44
N PRO A 13 28.51 24.20 -0.94
CA PRO A 13 28.08 23.08 -1.78
C PRO A 13 26.57 23.19 -1.98
N ASP A 14 26.19 23.63 -3.18
CA ASP A 14 24.82 23.50 -3.70
C ASP A 14 24.62 22.04 -4.13
N GLU A 15 24.24 21.17 -3.19
CA GLU A 15 23.53 19.93 -3.51
C GLU A 15 22.08 20.12 -3.07
N PRO A 16 21.12 20.31 -4.00
CA PRO A 16 19.72 20.15 -3.67
C PRO A 16 19.50 18.67 -3.35
N GLY A 17 19.54 18.33 -2.07
CA GLY A 17 19.09 17.04 -1.56
C GLY A 17 17.69 16.76 -2.10
N ALA A 18 17.55 15.66 -2.82
CA ALA A 18 16.28 15.18 -3.35
C ALA A 18 15.21 15.26 -2.25
N PRO A 19 14.01 15.82 -2.51
CA PRO A 19 12.91 15.71 -1.57
C PRO A 19 12.62 14.21 -1.42
N GLY A 20 12.93 13.68 -0.24
CA GLY A 20 12.62 12.31 0.14
C GLY A 20 11.14 12.06 -0.15
N ALA A 21 10.88 11.04 -0.96
CA ALA A 21 9.55 10.53 -1.25
C ALA A 21 8.87 10.12 0.08
N THR A 22 8.15 11.06 0.67
CA THR A 22 7.25 10.84 1.82
C THR A 22 5.90 11.45 1.51
N ALA A 23 5.39 11.18 0.31
CA ALA A 23 3.96 11.14 0.09
C ALA A 23 3.63 9.66 -0.14
N SER A 24 3.30 8.95 0.93
CA SER A 24 2.43 7.78 0.77
C SER A 24 1.25 8.27 -0.07
N PRO A 25 0.98 7.67 -1.24
CA PRO A 25 -0.25 7.98 -1.92
C PRO A 25 -1.36 7.69 -0.91
N ALA A 26 -2.19 8.69 -0.65
CA ALA A 26 -3.38 8.49 0.15
C ALA A 26 -4.12 7.29 -0.45
N ASP A 27 -4.21 6.21 0.33
CA ASP A 27 -4.95 4.98 0.04
C ASP A 27 -6.45 5.30 0.13
N SER A 28 -6.90 6.25 -0.69
CA SER A 28 -8.32 6.48 -0.93
C SER A 28 -8.67 5.60 -2.11
N ALA A 29 -8.93 4.33 -1.82
CA ALA A 29 -9.43 3.38 -2.80
C ALA A 29 -10.68 3.98 -3.47
N ASP A 30 -10.52 4.32 -4.75
CA ASP A 30 -11.59 4.71 -5.65
C ASP A 30 -12.60 3.56 -5.68
N THR A 31 -13.72 3.70 -4.98
CA THR A 31 -14.64 2.59 -4.69
C THR A 31 -15.40 2.14 -5.94
N ASP A 32 -15.40 2.96 -7.01
CA ASP A 32 -15.99 2.62 -8.30
C ASP A 32 -15.20 1.55 -9.07
N ASP A 33 -13.87 1.43 -8.88
CA ASP A 33 -13.03 0.36 -9.45
C ASP A 33 -13.21 -0.99 -8.70
N ALA A 34 -13.71 -0.95 -7.46
CA ALA A 34 -13.83 -2.14 -6.62
C ALA A 34 -14.77 -3.21 -7.19
N ALA A 35 -15.83 -2.79 -7.90
CA ALA A 35 -16.77 -3.72 -8.54
C ALA A 35 -16.13 -4.47 -9.72
N ASP A 36 -15.33 -3.77 -10.52
CA ASP A 36 -14.56 -4.36 -11.62
C ASP A 36 -13.45 -5.26 -11.07
N PHE A 37 -12.74 -4.81 -10.03
CA PHE A 37 -11.72 -5.59 -9.34
C PHE A 37 -12.25 -6.92 -8.79
N ASP A 38 -13.38 -6.91 -8.08
CA ASP A 38 -14.00 -8.13 -7.55
C ASP A 38 -14.36 -9.08 -8.69
N SER A 39 -14.91 -8.57 -9.78
CA SER A 39 -15.30 -9.38 -10.93
C SER A 39 -14.10 -10.02 -11.65
N GLU A 40 -13.01 -9.29 -11.83
CA GLU A 40 -11.76 -9.79 -12.43
C GLU A 40 -11.06 -10.79 -11.52
N ARG A 41 -11.01 -10.51 -10.21
CA ARG A 41 -10.50 -11.44 -9.20
C ARG A 41 -11.28 -12.76 -9.22
N ARG A 42 -12.62 -12.71 -9.25
CA ARG A 42 -13.45 -13.93 -9.33
C ARG A 42 -13.15 -14.74 -10.59
N LYS A 43 -13.11 -14.09 -11.76
CA LYS A 43 -12.75 -14.75 -13.03
C LYS A 43 -11.39 -15.42 -12.93
N GLN A 44 -10.39 -14.72 -12.38
CA GLN A 44 -9.04 -15.24 -12.20
C GLN A 44 -9.02 -16.49 -11.30
N LEU A 45 -9.73 -16.47 -10.17
CA LEU A 45 -9.75 -17.59 -9.22
C LEU A 45 -10.52 -18.81 -9.74
N LEU A 46 -11.54 -18.61 -10.58
CA LEU A 46 -12.32 -19.68 -11.21
C LEU A 46 -11.64 -20.33 -12.42
N THR A 47 -10.49 -19.81 -12.88
CA THR A 47 -9.78 -20.40 -14.04
C THR A 47 -9.11 -21.73 -13.73
N ALA A 48 -8.89 -22.05 -12.45
CA ALA A 48 -8.16 -23.25 -12.07
C ALA A 48 -9.03 -24.52 -12.25
N PRO A 49 -8.44 -25.66 -12.64
CA PRO A 49 -9.17 -26.91 -12.73
C PRO A 49 -9.64 -27.34 -11.33
N LYS A 50 -10.94 -27.56 -11.18
CA LYS A 50 -11.67 -27.83 -9.92
C LYS A 50 -11.95 -26.60 -9.04
N ALA A 51 -11.70 -25.38 -9.51
CA ALA A 51 -12.14 -24.19 -8.79
C ALA A 51 -13.67 -24.14 -8.71
N ASP A 52 -14.17 -23.71 -7.56
CA ASP A 52 -15.60 -23.45 -7.33
C ASP A 52 -15.85 -22.01 -6.86
N GLU A 53 -17.11 -21.60 -6.70
CA GLU A 53 -17.45 -20.24 -6.26
C GLU A 53 -16.96 -19.95 -4.83
N ASN A 54 -16.75 -20.98 -4.00
CA ASN A 54 -16.20 -20.79 -2.65
C ASN A 54 -14.72 -20.38 -2.69
N ASP A 55 -14.00 -20.72 -3.77
CA ASP A 55 -12.63 -20.25 -3.99
C ASP A 55 -12.57 -18.76 -4.33
N ALA A 56 -13.62 -18.25 -4.97
CA ALA A 56 -13.75 -16.85 -5.31
C ALA A 56 -14.23 -15.99 -4.11
N ALA A 57 -14.89 -16.60 -3.12
CA ALA A 57 -15.40 -15.90 -1.95
C ALA A 57 -14.29 -15.33 -1.03
N PRO A 58 -14.51 -14.16 -0.36
CA PRO A 58 -13.59 -13.66 0.66
C PRO A 58 -13.49 -14.63 1.84
N ARG A 59 -12.27 -14.99 2.25
CA ARG A 59 -11.98 -15.94 3.34
C ARG A 59 -11.52 -15.28 4.64
N ILE A 60 -11.33 -13.97 4.62
CA ILE A 60 -10.85 -13.20 5.77
C ILE A 60 -11.87 -12.11 6.10
N ASP A 61 -12.06 -11.88 7.39
CA ASP A 61 -12.75 -10.71 7.91
C ASP A 61 -11.69 -9.71 8.36
N VAL A 62 -11.82 -8.49 7.87
CA VAL A 62 -10.94 -7.37 8.21
C VAL A 62 -11.72 -6.43 9.08
N THR A 63 -11.29 -6.25 10.33
CA THR A 63 -11.97 -5.42 11.33
C THR A 63 -11.02 -4.37 11.87
N GLU A 64 -11.44 -3.11 11.87
CA GLU A 64 -10.69 -2.03 12.49
C GLU A 64 -10.98 -2.02 14.00
N VAL A 65 -9.95 -2.19 14.82
CA VAL A 65 -10.07 -2.28 16.29
C VAL A 65 -9.63 -0.99 16.98
N GLY A 66 -8.91 -0.13 16.27
CA GLY A 66 -8.43 1.15 16.77
C GLY A 66 -7.63 1.92 15.72
N PRO A 67 -7.11 3.11 16.08
CA PRO A 67 -6.30 3.90 15.15
C PRO A 67 -5.08 3.09 14.70
N HIS A 68 -4.94 2.93 13.38
CA HIS A 68 -3.89 2.14 12.73
C HIS A 68 -3.82 0.66 13.17
N THR A 69 -4.90 0.14 13.75
CA THR A 69 -4.96 -1.25 14.23
C THR A 69 -6.05 -2.00 13.50
N THR A 70 -5.63 -2.85 12.56
CA THR A 70 -6.52 -3.73 11.80
C THR A 70 -6.32 -5.16 12.27
N ARG A 71 -7.41 -5.79 12.70
CA ARG A 71 -7.46 -7.20 13.03
C ARG A 71 -7.97 -7.96 11.82
N ILE A 72 -7.23 -9.00 11.45
CA ILE A 72 -7.57 -9.89 10.34
C ILE A 72 -7.86 -11.25 10.94
N ASP A 73 -9.10 -11.71 10.82
CA ASP A 73 -9.51 -13.05 11.23
C ASP A 73 -9.78 -13.90 9.99
N VAL A 74 -9.42 -15.18 10.04
CA VAL A 74 -9.83 -16.14 9.01
C VAL A 74 -11.24 -16.61 9.33
N ARG A 75 -12.14 -16.57 8.35
CA ARG A 75 -13.54 -16.93 8.51
C ARG A 75 -13.73 -18.42 8.86
N ASP A 76 -14.78 -18.73 9.62
CA ASP A 76 -15.09 -20.09 10.07
C ASP A 76 -15.48 -21.05 8.96
N ASP A 77 -16.06 -20.53 7.88
CA ASP A 77 -16.44 -21.26 6.68
C ASP A 77 -15.31 -21.41 5.65
N ALA A 78 -14.10 -20.92 5.95
CA ALA A 78 -12.95 -21.05 5.05
C ALA A 78 -12.49 -22.52 4.98
N ALA A 79 -12.45 -23.07 3.76
CA ALA A 79 -12.01 -24.45 3.51
C ALA A 79 -10.56 -24.74 3.91
N TYR A 80 -9.72 -23.72 4.06
CA TYR A 80 -8.32 -23.86 4.48
C TYR A 80 -7.97 -22.83 5.56
N ARG A 81 -7.52 -23.31 6.72
CA ARG A 81 -7.05 -22.51 7.84
C ARG A 81 -5.56 -22.82 8.12
N PRO A 82 -4.66 -21.82 8.11
CA PRO A 82 -3.26 -22.03 8.44
C PRO A 82 -3.11 -22.35 9.94
N GLY A 83 -2.29 -23.35 10.29
CA GLY A 83 -1.96 -23.68 11.68
C GLY A 83 -2.70 -24.87 12.29
N ILE A 84 -3.20 -25.78 11.45
CA ILE A 84 -3.53 -27.16 11.86
C ILE A 84 -2.31 -28.04 11.67
#